data_AF-A0A4P7JIG9-F1
#
_entry.id   AF-A0A4P7JIG9-F1
#
_cell.length_a   1.000
_cell.length_b   1.000
_cell.length_c   1.000
_cell.angle_alpha   90.00
_cell.angle_beta   90.00
_cell.angle_gamma   90.00
#
_symmetry.space_group_name_H-M   'P 1'
#
loop_
_entity.id
_entity.type
_entity.pdbx_description
1 polymer ?
#
loop_
_entity_poly.entity_id
_entity_poly.type
_entity_poly.pdbx_seq_one_letter_code
_entity_poly.pdbx_strand_id
1 'polypeptide(L)'
;MRPLINQKGFTLVELLLSMVFGLIVLAGVTTIYVSVVSSSGSTLKESKLSTQLMTIMSVMTNDIRRAGYWGTFTETPSSNPFSVPNDSALAVFNSISANTVVAENSNVDGECIIFAYDADNDGELDSDSEFFGYRKNGSVIEMRTTGTVANADSCNENDGDWEEISDSELYSITRLSFNPQNSECVNTREPDEIDNDGANGVDDNGEIDCYAQTPTVGSGDTTVETREIIITLAATLNSDSEVTYTIQQSIKVRNDMVRVR
;
A
#
# COMPACT_ATOMS: atom_id res chain seq x y z
N MET A 1 84.35 -13.25 24.43
CA MET A 1 84.27 -12.44 23.20
C MET A 1 83.07 -12.94 22.41
N ARG A 2 82.03 -12.10 22.24
CA ARG A 2 80.84 -12.46 21.45
C ARG A 2 81.16 -12.15 19.98
N PRO A 3 81.03 -13.10 19.04
CA PRO A 3 81.29 -12.81 17.64
C PRO A 3 80.29 -11.79 17.14
N LEU A 4 80.80 -10.72 16.51
CA LEU A 4 79.98 -9.74 15.81
C LEU A 4 79.38 -10.43 14.59
N ILE A 5 78.05 -10.47 14.53
CA ILE A 5 77.31 -11.02 13.40
C ILE A 5 77.57 -10.09 12.21
N ASN A 6 78.14 -10.63 11.13
CA ASN A 6 78.30 -9.90 9.87
C ASN A 6 76.91 -9.60 9.29
N GLN A 7 76.52 -8.33 9.28
CA GLN A 7 75.31 -7.89 8.59
C GLN A 7 75.57 -7.90 7.07
N LYS A 8 74.95 -8.84 6.37
CA LYS A 8 74.85 -8.78 4.91
C LYS A 8 73.70 -7.81 4.58
N GLY A 9 74.04 -6.65 4.01
CA GLY A 9 73.04 -5.70 3.51
C GLY A 9 72.30 -6.24 2.29
N PHE A 10 71.18 -5.61 1.93
CA PHE A 10 70.42 -5.94 0.72
C PHE A 10 71.08 -5.38 -0.52
N THR A 11 70.98 -6.14 -1.62
CA THR A 11 71.35 -5.64 -2.95
C THR A 11 70.28 -4.69 -3.48
N LEU A 12 70.68 -3.76 -4.36
CA LEU A 12 69.74 -2.85 -5.03
C LEU A 12 68.63 -3.63 -5.76
N VAL A 13 68.96 -4.77 -6.36
CA VAL A 13 68.02 -5.63 -7.09
C VAL A 13 67.01 -6.29 -6.14
N GLU A 14 67.43 -6.77 -4.96
CA GLU A 14 66.50 -7.30 -3.96
C GLU A 14 65.53 -6.22 -3.45
N LEU A 15 66.01 -4.98 -3.29
CA LEU A 15 65.17 -3.86 -2.88
C LEU A 15 64.14 -3.51 -3.98
N LEU A 16 64.56 -3.47 -5.24
CA LEU A 16 63.66 -3.25 -6.38
C LEU A 16 62.62 -4.37 -6.52
N LEU A 17 63.03 -5.64 -6.39
CA LEU A 17 62.12 -6.79 -6.44
C LEU A 17 61.10 -6.76 -5.30
N SER A 18 61.54 -6.45 -4.07
CA SER A 18 60.65 -6.34 -2.92
C SER A 18 59.59 -5.24 -3.09
N MET A 19 59.97 -4.11 -3.67
CA MET A 19 59.06 -3.00 -3.96
C MET A 19 58.03 -3.39 -5.03
N VAL A 20 58.47 -4.08 -6.09
CA VAL A 20 57.58 -4.57 -7.14
C VAL A 20 56.54 -5.54 -6.57
N PHE A 21 56.97 -6.52 -5.77
CA PHE A 21 56.03 -7.45 -5.13
C PHE A 21 55.10 -6.74 -4.13
N GLY A 22 55.60 -5.78 -3.36
CA GLY A 22 54.79 -4.97 -2.45
C GLY A 22 53.69 -4.19 -3.17
N LEU A 23 54.01 -3.58 -4.32
CA LEU A 23 53.04 -2.86 -5.14
C LEU A 23 51.97 -3.79 -5.72
N ILE A 24 52.35 -4.99 -6.17
CA ILE A 24 51.41 -5.99 -6.69
C ILE A 24 50.41 -6.40 -5.59
N VAL A 25 50.90 -6.68 -4.38
CA VAL A 25 50.05 -7.06 -3.25
C VAL A 25 49.12 -5.91 -2.85
N LEU A 26 49.64 -4.69 -2.72
CA LEU A 26 48.82 -3.51 -2.39
C LEU A 26 47.75 -3.22 -3.44
N ALA A 27 48.09 -3.35 -4.72
CA ALA A 27 47.12 -3.21 -5.80
C ALA A 27 45.99 -4.26 -5.69
N GLY A 28 46.35 -5.53 -5.44
CA GLY A 28 45.37 -6.60 -5.26
C GLY A 28 44.47 -6.40 -4.03
N VAL A 29 45.01 -5.92 -2.91
CA VAL A 29 44.20 -5.62 -1.72
C VAL A 29 43.28 -4.43 -1.96
N THR A 30 43.75 -3.42 -2.68
CA THR A 30 42.94 -2.21 -2.98
C THR A 30 41.76 -2.54 -3.88
N THR A 31 41.93 -3.37 -4.91
CA THR A 31 40.82 -3.78 -5.78
C THR A 31 39.76 -4.59 -5.04
N ILE A 32 40.19 -5.52 -4.17
CA ILE A 32 39.28 -6.27 -3.30
C ILE A 32 38.53 -5.31 -2.37
N TYR A 33 39.23 -4.37 -1.73
CA TYR A 33 38.61 -3.40 -0.83
C TYR A 33 37.55 -2.55 -1.53
N VAL A 34 37.86 -2.00 -2.70
CA VAL A 34 36.88 -1.22 -3.50
C VAL A 34 35.67 -2.07 -3.87
N SER A 35 35.89 -3.31 -4.29
CA SER A 35 34.79 -4.24 -4.62
C SER A 35 33.90 -4.55 -3.42
N VAL A 36 34.48 -4.73 -2.23
CA VAL A 36 33.73 -4.96 -0.99
C VAL A 36 32.92 -3.71 -0.60
N VAL A 37 33.51 -2.52 -0.70
CA VAL A 37 32.82 -1.26 -0.38
C VAL A 37 31.66 -1.01 -1.34
N SER A 38 31.86 -1.21 -2.64
CA SER A 38 30.78 -1.04 -3.63
C SER A 38 29.66 -2.05 -3.43
N SER A 39 30.02 -3.33 -3.20
CA SER A 39 29.04 -4.39 -2.93
C SER A 39 28.23 -4.12 -1.66
N SER A 40 28.90 -3.72 -0.57
CA SER A 40 28.24 -3.35 0.68
C SER A 40 27.29 -2.16 0.50
N GLY A 41 27.69 -1.17 -0.31
CA GLY A 41 26.86 -0.02 -0.66
C GLY A 41 25.58 -0.43 -1.41
N SER A 42 25.68 -1.32 -2.40
CA SER A 42 24.50 -1.83 -3.12
C SER A 42 23.56 -2.60 -2.21
N THR A 43 24.10 -3.52 -1.39
CA THR A 43 23.29 -4.30 -0.44
C THR A 43 22.57 -3.40 0.57
N LEU A 44 23.22 -2.33 1.05
CA LEU A 44 22.57 -1.37 1.95
C LEU A 44 21.40 -0.63 1.27
N LYS A 45 21.56 -0.23 0.00
CA LYS A 45 20.49 0.43 -0.76
C LYS A 45 19.30 -0.50 -1.00
N GLU A 46 19.55 -1.75 -1.38
CA GLU A 46 18.52 -2.79 -1.51
C GLU A 46 17.75 -2.99 -0.21
N SER A 47 18.47 -3.13 0.92
CA SER A 47 17.85 -3.27 2.24
C SER A 47 17.05 -2.04 2.65
N LYS A 48 17.52 -0.83 2.33
CA LYS A 48 16.80 0.42 2.60
C LYS A 48 15.51 0.50 1.78
N LEU A 49 15.57 0.20 0.49
CA LEU A 49 14.38 0.14 -0.39
C LEU A 49 13.33 -0.81 0.19
N SER A 50 13.74 -2.04 0.49
CA SER A 50 12.85 -3.07 1.05
C SER A 50 12.19 -2.60 2.36
N THR A 51 12.97 -2.00 3.28
CA THR A 51 12.47 -1.49 4.56
C THR A 51 11.49 -0.34 4.38
N GLN A 52 11.77 0.60 3.47
CA GLN A 52 10.86 1.72 3.20
C GLN A 52 9.55 1.24 2.59
N LEU A 53 9.57 0.31 1.62
CA LEU A 53 8.34 -0.24 1.04
C LEU A 53 7.52 -1.05 2.07
N MET A 54 8.18 -1.85 2.93
CA MET A 54 7.49 -2.54 4.02
C MET A 54 6.87 -1.56 5.02
N THR A 55 7.53 -0.43 5.30
CA THR A 55 7.01 0.59 6.22
C THR A 55 5.78 1.26 5.63
N ILE A 56 5.83 1.69 4.36
CA ILE A 56 4.68 2.30 3.66
C ILE A 56 3.52 1.29 3.59
N MET A 57 3.79 0.04 3.22
CA MET A 57 2.78 -1.03 3.23
C MET A 57 2.16 -1.24 4.61
N SER A 58 2.97 -1.24 5.68
CA SER A 58 2.47 -1.37 7.05
C SER A 58 1.59 -0.21 7.47
N VAL A 59 1.91 1.02 7.09
CA VAL A 59 1.09 2.20 7.41
C VAL A 59 -0.24 2.10 6.64
N MET A 60 -0.19 1.89 5.32
CA MET A 60 -1.40 1.71 4.48
C MET A 60 -2.31 0.61 5.01
N THR A 61 -1.78 -0.58 5.30
CA THR A 61 -2.59 -1.70 5.78
C THR A 61 -3.22 -1.46 7.15
N ASN A 62 -2.56 -0.73 8.05
CA ASN A 62 -3.15 -0.43 9.36
C ASN A 62 -4.24 0.64 9.26
N ASP A 63 -4.06 1.65 8.41
CA ASP A 63 -5.07 2.70 8.23
C ASP A 63 -6.30 2.18 7.50
N ILE A 64 -6.12 1.45 6.40
CA ILE A 64 -7.24 0.90 5.61
C ILE A 64 -8.05 -0.11 6.45
N ARG A 65 -7.41 -0.86 7.35
CA ARG A 65 -8.13 -1.74 8.29
C ARG A 65 -9.11 -1.00 9.20
N ARG A 66 -8.88 0.29 9.47
CA ARG A 66 -9.72 1.14 10.33
C ARG A 66 -10.86 1.80 9.56
N ALA A 67 -10.92 1.68 8.23
CA ALA A 67 -11.98 2.28 7.44
C ALA A 67 -13.37 1.94 8.01
N GLY A 68 -14.22 2.96 8.16
CA GLY A 68 -15.54 2.85 8.75
C GLY A 68 -15.56 2.66 10.27
N TYR A 69 -14.44 2.74 10.99
CA TYR A 69 -14.45 2.72 12.45
C TYR A 69 -15.20 3.94 12.98
N TRP A 70 -16.05 3.70 13.97
CA TRP A 70 -16.89 4.70 14.63
C TRP A 70 -16.82 4.49 16.15
N GLY A 71 -16.24 5.45 16.87
CA GLY A 71 -15.90 5.33 18.29
C GLY A 71 -17.12 5.34 19.21
N THR A 72 -18.19 6.03 18.83
CA THR A 72 -19.46 6.05 19.55
C THR A 72 -20.54 5.30 18.79
N PHE A 73 -20.45 3.98 18.84
CA PHE A 73 -21.54 3.09 18.40
C PHE A 73 -22.74 3.20 19.35
N THR A 74 -23.52 4.27 19.22
CA THR A 74 -24.76 4.50 19.96
C THR A 74 -26.01 4.23 19.12
N GLU A 75 -25.83 4.11 17.80
CA GLU A 75 -26.89 3.86 16.82
C GLU A 75 -26.68 2.56 16.05
N THR A 76 -27.56 2.30 15.07
CA THR A 76 -27.50 1.12 14.21
C THR A 76 -26.25 1.12 13.30
N PRO A 77 -25.67 -0.05 12.95
CA PRO A 77 -24.54 -0.12 12.01
C PRO A 77 -24.84 0.51 10.64
N SER A 78 -26.11 0.49 10.21
CA SER A 78 -26.58 1.08 8.96
C SER A 78 -26.56 2.61 8.91
N SER A 79 -26.42 3.28 10.06
CA SER A 79 -26.34 4.73 10.16
C SER A 79 -24.93 5.23 10.44
N ASN A 80 -23.91 4.38 10.25
CA ASN A 80 -22.53 4.74 10.49
C ASN A 80 -22.09 5.85 9.51
N PRO A 81 -21.75 7.06 10.02
CA PRO A 81 -21.41 8.20 9.17
C PRO A 81 -20.08 8.00 8.43
N PHE A 82 -19.23 7.05 8.84
CA PHE A 82 -17.95 6.70 8.20
C PHE A 82 -18.06 5.59 7.14
N SER A 83 -19.28 5.17 6.80
CA SER A 83 -19.54 4.16 5.77
C SER A 83 -20.70 4.55 4.86
N VAL A 84 -20.83 5.83 4.53
CA VAL A 84 -21.85 6.33 3.62
C VAL A 84 -21.33 6.22 2.17
N PRO A 85 -22.03 5.50 1.26
CA PRO A 85 -21.60 5.38 -0.13
C PRO A 85 -21.47 6.73 -0.83
N ASN A 86 -20.42 6.89 -1.64
CA ASN A 86 -20.09 8.12 -2.38
C ASN A 86 -19.91 9.37 -1.49
N ASP A 87 -19.53 9.14 -0.22
CA ASP A 87 -19.24 10.19 0.74
C ASP A 87 -18.03 9.75 1.59
N SER A 88 -18.24 8.90 2.59
CA SER A 88 -17.20 8.51 3.56
C SER A 88 -16.78 7.04 3.51
N ALA A 89 -17.56 6.20 2.81
CA ALA A 89 -17.24 4.80 2.66
C ALA A 89 -15.92 4.60 1.91
N LEU A 90 -15.20 3.55 2.28
CA LEU A 90 -14.03 3.12 1.53
C LEU A 90 -14.40 2.88 0.07
N ALA A 91 -13.63 3.47 -0.82
CA ALA A 91 -13.79 3.31 -2.27
C ALA A 91 -12.42 3.29 -2.95
N VAL A 92 -12.31 2.43 -3.97
CA VAL A 92 -11.13 2.31 -4.82
C VAL A 92 -11.42 2.98 -6.15
N PHE A 93 -10.45 3.74 -6.68
CA PHE A 93 -10.56 4.46 -7.93
C PHE A 93 -9.49 4.01 -8.91
N ASN A 94 -9.85 3.89 -10.18
CA ASN A 94 -8.98 3.38 -11.23
C ASN A 94 -7.69 4.20 -11.37
N SER A 95 -7.78 5.53 -11.40
CA SER A 95 -6.66 6.46 -11.41
C SER A 95 -7.10 7.85 -10.99
N ILE A 96 -6.13 8.74 -10.73
CA ILE A 96 -6.39 10.16 -10.43
C ILE A 96 -7.22 10.78 -11.57
N SER A 97 -6.72 10.73 -12.81
CA SER A 97 -7.34 11.46 -13.92
C SER A 97 -8.72 10.95 -14.33
N ALA A 98 -8.96 9.64 -14.25
CA ALA A 98 -10.25 9.07 -14.62
C ALA A 98 -11.26 9.11 -13.46
N ASN A 99 -10.77 9.11 -12.22
CA ASN A 99 -11.55 9.20 -10.98
C ASN A 99 -12.85 8.39 -11.04
N THR A 100 -12.76 7.15 -11.52
CA THR A 100 -13.90 6.24 -11.66
C THR A 100 -13.79 5.16 -10.60
N VAL A 101 -14.85 5.00 -9.81
CA VAL A 101 -14.95 3.95 -8.79
C VAL A 101 -14.81 2.58 -9.44
N VAL A 102 -13.92 1.77 -8.88
CA VAL A 102 -13.72 0.37 -9.24
C VAL A 102 -14.82 -0.43 -8.57
N ALA A 103 -15.52 -1.26 -9.34
CA ALA A 103 -16.55 -2.13 -8.79
C ALA A 103 -15.93 -3.11 -7.77
N GLU A 104 -16.59 -3.25 -6.63
CA GLU A 104 -16.24 -4.26 -5.63
C GLU A 104 -16.41 -5.68 -6.21
N ASN A 105 -15.66 -6.65 -5.67
CA ASN A 105 -15.62 -8.03 -6.20
C ASN A 105 -15.23 -8.10 -7.69
N SER A 106 -14.42 -7.15 -8.17
CA SER A 106 -13.88 -7.16 -9.53
C SER A 106 -12.37 -7.32 -9.52
N ASN A 107 -11.83 -8.07 -10.48
CA ASN A 107 -10.39 -8.19 -10.68
C ASN A 107 -9.85 -7.00 -11.51
N VAL A 108 -10.16 -5.79 -11.07
CA VAL A 108 -9.69 -4.53 -11.66
C VAL A 108 -8.87 -3.81 -10.60
N ASP A 109 -7.67 -3.41 -10.98
CA ASP A 109 -6.79 -2.63 -10.12
C ASP A 109 -7.20 -1.14 -10.14
N GLY A 110 -7.19 -0.50 -8.98
CA GLY A 110 -7.19 0.95 -8.84
C GLY A 110 -5.88 1.50 -8.30
N GLU A 111 -5.53 2.73 -8.67
CA GLU A 111 -4.31 3.41 -8.23
C GLU A 111 -4.55 4.37 -7.06
N CYS A 112 -5.79 4.51 -6.63
CA CYS A 112 -6.17 5.33 -5.48
C CYS A 112 -7.22 4.63 -4.62
N ILE A 113 -7.10 4.81 -3.32
CA ILE A 113 -8.08 4.38 -2.32
C ILE A 113 -8.35 5.53 -1.37
N ILE A 114 -9.60 5.74 -1.03
CA ILE A 114 -10.05 6.72 -0.04
C ILE A 114 -10.95 6.02 0.97
N PHE A 115 -11.01 6.56 2.18
CA PHE A 115 -11.83 6.04 3.27
C PHE A 115 -11.90 7.05 4.40
N ALA A 116 -12.93 6.96 5.23
CA ALA A 116 -13.02 7.72 6.47
C ALA A 116 -12.98 6.80 7.69
N TYR A 117 -12.57 7.34 8.84
CA TYR A 117 -12.73 6.71 10.13
C TYR A 117 -12.68 7.75 11.25
N ASP A 118 -13.33 7.42 12.37
CA ASP A 118 -13.33 8.24 13.59
C ASP A 118 -11.93 8.27 14.21
N ALA A 119 -11.22 9.37 14.03
CA ALA A 119 -9.80 9.48 14.36
C ALA A 119 -9.58 9.86 15.82
N ASP A 120 -10.41 10.76 16.35
CA ASP A 120 -10.29 11.32 17.69
C ASP A 120 -11.27 10.71 18.72
N ASN A 121 -12.19 9.86 18.25
CA ASN A 121 -13.20 9.13 19.02
C ASN A 121 -14.33 10.01 19.57
N ASP A 122 -14.65 11.12 18.92
CA ASP A 122 -15.79 11.96 19.30
C ASP A 122 -17.14 11.45 18.72
N GLY A 123 -17.08 10.66 17.64
CA GLY A 123 -18.25 10.08 16.99
C GLY A 123 -18.88 10.87 15.86
N GLU A 124 -18.37 12.06 15.57
CA GLU A 124 -18.87 12.93 14.53
C GLU A 124 -17.92 12.81 13.34
N LEU A 125 -18.46 12.72 12.11
CA LEU A 125 -17.61 12.76 10.93
C LEU A 125 -17.17 14.20 10.70
N ASP A 126 -15.93 14.49 11.08
CA ASP A 126 -15.34 15.80 10.91
C ASP A 126 -15.04 16.08 9.45
N SER A 127 -15.50 17.25 8.99
CA SER A 127 -15.42 17.57 7.58
C SER A 127 -14.02 17.69 7.04
N ASP A 128 -12.99 17.91 7.87
CA ASP A 128 -11.65 18.34 7.42
C ASP A 128 -10.50 17.44 7.93
N SER A 129 -10.75 16.47 8.81
CA SER A 129 -9.71 15.70 9.53
C SER A 129 -9.85 14.18 9.43
N GLU A 130 -10.98 13.67 8.97
CA GLU A 130 -11.30 12.23 9.05
C GLU A 130 -11.45 11.54 7.70
N PHE A 131 -11.09 12.23 6.63
CA PHE A 131 -11.01 11.69 5.28
C PHE A 131 -9.56 11.39 4.92
N PHE A 132 -9.27 10.10 4.76
CA PHE A 132 -7.94 9.58 4.48
C PHE A 132 -7.91 8.91 3.11
N GLY A 133 -6.71 8.62 2.64
CA GLY A 133 -6.52 7.96 1.36
C GLY A 133 -5.08 7.83 0.96
N TYR A 134 -4.86 7.01 -0.05
CA TYR A 134 -3.56 6.79 -0.67
C TYR A 134 -3.71 6.77 -2.17
N ARG A 135 -2.77 7.40 -2.87
CA ARG A 135 -2.74 7.36 -4.32
C ARG A 135 -1.33 7.30 -4.87
N LYS A 136 -1.22 6.81 -6.10
CA LYS A 136 -0.01 6.95 -6.90
C LYS A 136 -0.11 8.21 -7.75
N ASN A 137 0.77 9.18 -7.51
CA ASN A 137 0.90 10.34 -8.38
C ASN A 137 2.24 10.28 -9.11
N GLY A 138 2.23 9.99 -10.41
CA GLY A 138 3.47 9.76 -11.17
C GLY A 138 4.30 8.60 -10.59
N SER A 139 5.46 8.92 -10.02
CA SER A 139 6.40 7.97 -9.41
C SER A 139 6.45 8.01 -7.89
N VAL A 140 5.52 8.71 -7.24
CA VAL A 140 5.46 8.86 -5.78
C VAL A 140 4.15 8.30 -5.23
N ILE A 141 4.15 8.01 -3.93
CA ILE A 141 2.94 7.70 -3.17
C ILE A 141 2.59 8.92 -2.34
N GLU A 142 1.35 9.32 -2.44
CA GLU A 142 0.78 10.39 -1.65
C GLU A 142 -0.26 9.83 -0.68
N MET A 143 -0.29 10.39 0.52
CA MET A 143 -1.28 10.16 1.55
C MET A 143 -2.17 11.39 1.65
N ARG A 144 -3.48 11.19 1.76
CA ARG A 144 -4.42 12.26 2.07
C ARG A 144 -4.43 12.48 3.58
N THR A 145 -4.08 13.69 4.03
CA THR A 145 -4.06 14.07 5.45
C THR A 145 -5.31 14.85 5.86
N THR A 146 -5.94 15.55 4.91
CA THR A 146 -7.24 16.21 5.05
C THR A 146 -8.07 15.98 3.79
N GLY A 147 -9.38 15.87 3.96
CA GLY A 147 -10.35 15.89 2.87
C GLY A 147 -11.58 16.64 3.31
N THR A 148 -12.32 17.25 2.39
CA THR A 148 -13.60 17.88 2.71
C THR A 148 -14.77 16.98 2.31
N VAL A 149 -15.91 17.05 3.01
CA VAL A 149 -17.14 16.31 2.63
C VAL A 149 -17.54 16.56 1.17
N ALA A 150 -17.27 17.76 0.64
CA ALA A 150 -17.55 18.12 -0.76
C ALA A 150 -16.76 17.27 -1.77
N ASN A 151 -15.63 16.75 -1.34
CA ASN A 151 -14.61 16.11 -2.16
C ASN A 151 -14.18 14.76 -1.57
N ALA A 152 -14.97 14.23 -0.63
CA ALA A 152 -14.63 13.03 0.12
C ALA A 152 -14.44 11.84 -0.81
N ASP A 153 -15.26 11.76 -1.87
CA ASP A 153 -15.30 10.71 -2.89
C ASP A 153 -14.42 10.99 -4.13
N SER A 154 -13.25 11.60 -3.95
CA SER A 154 -12.35 11.93 -5.07
C SER A 154 -10.87 11.75 -4.78
N CYS A 155 -10.17 11.28 -5.79
CA CYS A 155 -8.72 11.06 -5.82
C CYS A 155 -7.95 12.20 -6.51
N ASN A 156 -8.62 13.28 -6.91
CA ASN A 156 -8.01 14.39 -7.64
C ASN A 156 -7.22 15.37 -6.75
N GLU A 157 -6.36 16.17 -7.38
CA GLU A 157 -5.45 17.12 -6.70
C GLU A 157 -6.15 18.36 -6.14
N ASN A 158 -7.37 18.67 -6.59
CA ASN A 158 -8.14 19.83 -6.10
C ASN A 158 -8.98 19.52 -4.84
N ASP A 159 -8.89 18.29 -4.33
CA ASP A 159 -9.94 17.68 -3.53
C ASP A 159 -9.52 17.34 -2.08
N GLY A 160 -8.27 17.63 -1.71
CA GLY A 160 -7.75 17.48 -0.33
C GLY A 160 -6.26 17.78 -0.25
N ASP A 161 -5.70 17.78 0.97
CA ASP A 161 -4.26 17.90 1.16
C ASP A 161 -3.61 16.52 0.99
N TRP A 162 -2.87 16.37 -0.11
CA TRP A 162 -2.11 15.16 -0.44
C TRP A 162 -0.62 15.40 -0.19
N GLU A 163 0.00 14.56 0.62
CA GLU A 163 1.41 14.67 1.01
C GLU A 163 2.22 13.46 0.53
N GLU A 164 3.40 13.70 -0.04
CA GLU A 164 4.32 12.64 -0.43
C GLU A 164 4.85 11.89 0.80
N ILE A 165 4.71 10.57 0.80
CA ILE A 165 5.26 9.68 1.85
C ILE A 165 6.38 8.77 1.35
N SER A 166 6.64 8.75 0.04
CA SER A 166 7.77 8.04 -0.57
C SER A 166 9.06 8.88 -0.55
N ASP A 167 10.21 8.23 -0.74
CA ASP A 167 11.53 8.88 -0.86
C ASP A 167 11.90 8.94 -2.35
N SER A 168 11.40 9.97 -3.05
CA SER A 168 11.60 10.16 -4.50
C SER A 168 13.06 10.40 -4.90
N GLU A 169 13.94 10.77 -3.97
CA GLU A 169 15.37 10.87 -4.22
C GLU A 169 16.02 9.47 -4.30
N LEU A 170 15.59 8.53 -3.45
CA LEU A 170 16.16 7.18 -3.40
C LEU A 170 15.58 6.24 -4.47
N TYR A 171 14.25 6.23 -4.63
CA TYR A 171 13.55 5.27 -5.49
C TYR A 171 12.34 5.88 -6.17
N SER A 172 11.85 5.18 -7.19
CA SER A 172 10.64 5.51 -7.92
C SER A 172 9.62 4.39 -7.80
N ILE A 173 8.37 4.75 -7.52
CA ILE A 173 7.25 3.82 -7.44
C ILE A 173 6.80 3.46 -8.85
N THR A 174 6.89 2.18 -9.18
CA THR A 174 6.50 1.66 -10.49
C THR A 174 5.07 1.12 -10.47
N ARG A 175 4.59 0.63 -9.33
CA ARG A 175 3.21 0.20 -9.14
C ARG A 175 2.75 0.46 -7.71
N LEU A 176 1.57 1.03 -7.59
CA LEU A 176 0.73 0.94 -6.40
C LEU A 176 -0.66 0.60 -6.93
N SER A 177 -1.21 -0.53 -6.49
CA SER A 177 -2.57 -0.92 -6.85
C SER A 177 -3.35 -1.43 -5.65
N PHE A 178 -4.64 -1.13 -5.64
CA PHE A 178 -5.66 -1.59 -4.72
C PHE A 178 -6.67 -2.39 -5.52
N ASN A 179 -6.93 -3.63 -5.11
CA ASN A 179 -7.80 -4.53 -5.86
C ASN A 179 -8.86 -5.15 -4.92
N PRO A 180 -10.16 -4.92 -5.17
CA PRO A 180 -11.25 -5.36 -4.31
C PRO A 180 -11.83 -6.74 -4.70
N GLN A 181 -11.10 -7.58 -5.46
CA GLN A 181 -11.64 -8.83 -6.03
C GLN A 181 -12.16 -9.86 -5.00
N ASN A 182 -11.84 -9.70 -3.71
CA ASN A 182 -12.27 -10.61 -2.64
C ASN A 182 -13.32 -9.97 -1.72
N SER A 183 -13.84 -8.79 -2.06
CA SER A 183 -14.97 -8.22 -1.33
C SER A 183 -16.23 -9.06 -1.57
N GLU A 184 -17.05 -9.22 -0.54
CA GLU A 184 -18.28 -10.02 -0.56
C GLU A 184 -19.45 -9.18 -0.03
N CYS A 185 -20.60 -9.27 -0.68
CA CYS A 185 -21.83 -8.60 -0.27
C CYS A 185 -22.92 -9.65 -0.08
N VAL A 186 -23.52 -9.69 1.10
CA VAL A 186 -24.63 -10.61 1.43
C VAL A 186 -25.91 -9.83 1.72
N ASN A 187 -27.02 -10.18 1.06
CA ASN A 187 -28.37 -9.78 1.44
C ASN A 187 -28.88 -10.70 2.56
N THR A 188 -29.26 -10.12 3.70
CA THR A 188 -29.70 -10.89 4.88
C THR A 188 -31.15 -11.38 4.81
N ARG A 189 -31.92 -10.90 3.82
CA ARG A 189 -33.27 -11.41 3.60
C ARG A 189 -33.25 -12.84 3.07
N GLU A 190 -32.25 -13.18 2.26
CA GLU A 190 -32.14 -14.49 1.62
C GLU A 190 -31.63 -15.58 2.58
N PRO A 191 -32.12 -16.83 2.47
CA PRO A 191 -33.20 -17.29 1.57
C PRO A 191 -34.60 -16.85 2.03
N ASP A 192 -35.44 -16.31 1.13
CA ASP A 192 -36.81 -15.85 1.45
C ASP A 192 -37.96 -16.55 0.68
N GLU A 193 -37.65 -17.58 -0.09
CA GLU A 193 -38.59 -18.30 -0.96
C GLU A 193 -39.23 -17.41 -2.07
N ILE A 194 -38.59 -16.33 -2.50
CA ILE A 194 -39.05 -15.46 -3.62
C ILE A 194 -37.94 -15.27 -4.67
N ASP A 195 -38.30 -15.44 -5.95
CA ASP A 195 -37.43 -15.14 -7.11
C ASP A 195 -37.29 -13.63 -7.31
N ASN A 196 -36.28 -13.03 -6.67
CA ASN A 196 -36.00 -11.61 -6.72
C ASN A 196 -35.22 -11.19 -7.97
N ASP A 197 -34.50 -12.10 -8.62
CA ASP A 197 -33.69 -11.80 -9.78
C ASP A 197 -34.18 -12.37 -11.12
N GLY A 198 -35.24 -13.18 -11.07
CA GLY A 198 -35.83 -13.81 -12.24
C GLY A 198 -35.00 -14.96 -12.80
N ALA A 199 -34.00 -15.44 -12.07
CA ALA A 199 -33.05 -16.46 -12.50
C ALA A 199 -33.09 -17.70 -11.60
N ASN A 200 -32.84 -18.85 -12.24
CA ASN A 200 -32.68 -20.19 -11.65
C ASN A 200 -33.64 -20.70 -10.55
N GLY A 201 -34.79 -20.10 -10.28
CA GLY A 201 -35.75 -20.73 -9.37
C GLY A 201 -36.63 -19.75 -8.62
N VAL A 202 -37.01 -20.14 -7.41
CA VAL A 202 -37.79 -19.33 -6.46
C VAL A 202 -36.93 -18.82 -5.31
N ASP A 203 -35.73 -19.39 -5.13
CA ASP A 203 -34.80 -19.03 -4.06
C ASP A 203 -33.45 -19.66 -4.42
N ASP A 204 -32.46 -18.87 -4.80
CA ASP A 204 -31.15 -19.36 -5.22
C ASP A 204 -29.95 -18.63 -4.59
N ASN A 205 -28.79 -19.28 -4.61
CA ASN A 205 -27.58 -18.74 -3.99
C ASN A 205 -27.08 -17.42 -4.61
N GLY A 206 -27.52 -17.07 -5.82
CA GLY A 206 -27.21 -15.82 -6.51
C GLY A 206 -27.97 -14.63 -5.92
N GLU A 207 -29.12 -14.83 -5.29
CA GLU A 207 -29.90 -13.78 -4.64
C GLU A 207 -29.24 -13.29 -3.35
N ILE A 208 -28.43 -14.15 -2.72
CA ILE A 208 -27.61 -13.82 -1.55
C ILE A 208 -26.56 -12.76 -1.92
N ASP A 209 -25.99 -12.81 -3.13
CA ASP A 209 -24.93 -11.89 -3.57
C ASP A 209 -25.51 -10.52 -3.96
N CYS A 210 -25.40 -9.55 -3.06
CA CYS A 210 -25.92 -8.21 -3.30
C CYS A 210 -25.12 -7.35 -4.30
N TYR A 211 -24.00 -7.85 -4.84
CA TYR A 211 -23.37 -7.25 -6.02
C TYR A 211 -24.00 -7.75 -7.32
N ALA A 212 -24.35 -9.02 -7.39
CA ALA A 212 -25.09 -9.58 -8.52
C ALA A 212 -26.52 -9.03 -8.56
N GLN A 213 -27.17 -8.97 -7.39
CA GLN A 213 -28.56 -8.54 -7.22
C GLN A 213 -28.67 -7.48 -6.14
N THR A 214 -28.46 -6.22 -6.52
CA THR A 214 -28.59 -5.12 -5.56
C THR A 214 -30.07 -4.92 -5.17
N PRO A 215 -30.42 -5.03 -3.88
CA PRO A 215 -31.81 -4.85 -3.46
C PRO A 215 -32.32 -3.44 -3.78
N THR A 216 -33.61 -3.34 -4.10
CA THR A 216 -34.24 -2.08 -4.51
C THR A 216 -34.20 -1.07 -3.36
N VAL A 217 -33.94 0.21 -3.69
CA VAL A 217 -33.95 1.28 -2.70
C VAL A 217 -35.35 1.46 -2.10
N GLY A 218 -35.45 1.46 -0.78
CA GLY A 218 -36.68 1.49 0.00
C GLY A 218 -37.31 0.12 0.27
N SER A 219 -36.64 -0.98 -0.06
CA SER A 219 -37.09 -2.35 0.24
C SER A 219 -37.06 -2.66 1.75
N GLY A 220 -36.14 -2.02 2.48
CA GLY A 220 -35.86 -2.36 3.87
C GLY A 220 -34.89 -3.53 4.03
N ASP A 221 -34.35 -4.06 2.93
CA ASP A 221 -33.42 -5.18 2.95
C ASP A 221 -32.08 -4.76 3.53
N THR A 222 -31.54 -5.59 4.43
CA THR A 222 -30.24 -5.31 5.03
C THR A 222 -29.15 -6.07 4.27
N THR A 223 -28.18 -5.33 3.75
CA THR A 223 -26.98 -5.88 3.10
C THR A 223 -25.77 -5.70 4.00
N VAL A 224 -24.91 -6.72 4.06
CA VAL A 224 -23.65 -6.70 4.79
C VAL A 224 -22.50 -6.93 3.81
N GLU A 225 -21.59 -5.98 3.76
CA GLU A 225 -20.49 -5.96 2.83
C GLU A 225 -19.14 -6.10 3.56
N THR A 226 -18.48 -7.23 3.35
CA THR A 226 -17.09 -7.47 3.77
C THR A 226 -16.15 -6.97 2.68
N ARG A 227 -15.26 -6.06 3.02
CA ARG A 227 -14.29 -5.49 2.05
C ARG A 227 -12.91 -6.08 2.28
N GLU A 228 -12.35 -6.67 1.24
CA GLU A 228 -10.97 -7.16 1.22
C GLU A 228 -10.20 -6.49 0.08
N ILE A 229 -9.10 -5.81 0.44
CA ILE A 229 -8.27 -5.08 -0.50
C ILE A 229 -6.91 -5.77 -0.62
N ILE A 230 -6.57 -6.17 -1.84
CA ILE A 230 -5.22 -6.61 -2.17
C ILE A 230 -4.41 -5.38 -2.60
N ILE A 231 -3.39 -5.06 -1.81
CA ILE A 231 -2.46 -3.96 -2.09
C ILE A 231 -1.20 -4.52 -2.72
N THR A 232 -0.83 -4.04 -3.90
CA THR A 232 0.46 -4.35 -4.53
C THR A 232 1.31 -3.09 -4.64
N LEU A 233 2.52 -3.15 -4.10
CA LEU A 233 3.48 -2.05 -4.12
C LEU A 233 4.79 -2.52 -4.76
N ALA A 234 5.26 -1.81 -5.78
CA ALA A 234 6.52 -2.06 -6.44
C ALA A 234 7.30 -0.77 -6.67
N ALA A 235 8.62 -0.85 -6.52
CA ALA A 235 9.52 0.28 -6.73
C ALA A 235 10.90 -0.17 -7.26
N THR A 236 11.63 0.79 -7.82
CA THR A 236 12.99 0.61 -8.35
C THR A 236 13.93 1.67 -7.82
N LEU A 237 15.19 1.33 -7.53
CA LEU A 237 16.17 2.33 -7.10
C LEU A 237 16.50 3.29 -8.25
N ASN A 238 16.61 4.58 -7.94
CA ASN A 238 16.98 5.58 -8.95
C ASN A 238 18.44 5.44 -9.40
N SER A 239 19.33 4.96 -8.52
CA SER A 239 20.73 4.74 -8.85
C SER A 239 21.01 3.47 -9.64
N ASP A 240 20.07 2.52 -9.63
CA ASP A 240 20.20 1.22 -10.31
C ASP A 240 18.80 0.63 -10.57
N SER A 241 18.34 0.73 -11.82
CA SER A 241 17.00 0.27 -12.22
C SER A 241 16.85 -1.26 -12.22
N GLU A 242 17.94 -2.03 -12.12
CA GLU A 242 17.86 -3.48 -12.00
C GLU A 242 17.44 -3.90 -10.58
N VAL A 243 17.70 -3.05 -9.59
CA VAL A 243 17.27 -3.27 -8.21
C VAL A 243 15.81 -2.88 -8.08
N THR A 244 14.96 -3.90 -7.97
CA THR A 244 13.51 -3.76 -7.81
C THR A 244 13.05 -4.45 -6.53
N TYR A 245 11.98 -3.94 -5.93
CA TYR A 245 11.33 -4.58 -4.80
C TYR A 245 9.82 -4.52 -4.98
N THR A 246 9.15 -5.66 -4.79
CA THR A 246 7.70 -5.79 -4.89
C THR A 246 7.17 -6.50 -3.66
N ILE A 247 6.11 -5.97 -3.07
CA ILE A 247 5.39 -6.54 -1.95
C ILE A 247 3.89 -6.50 -2.22
N GLN A 248 3.19 -7.57 -1.84
CA GLN A 248 1.75 -7.66 -1.93
C GLN A 248 1.18 -8.11 -0.58
N GLN A 249 0.11 -7.46 -0.13
CA GLN A 249 -0.61 -7.84 1.08
C GLN A 249 -2.11 -7.80 0.81
N SER A 250 -2.84 -8.77 1.36
CA SER A 250 -4.30 -8.71 1.45
C SER A 250 -4.70 -8.23 2.85
N ILE A 251 -5.69 -7.34 2.92
CA ILE A 251 -6.29 -6.88 4.17
C ILE A 251 -7.80 -6.95 4.07
N LYS A 252 -8.45 -7.46 5.11
CA LYS A 252 -9.88 -7.27 5.37
C LYS A 252 -10.07 -6.01 6.23
N VAL A 253 -10.99 -5.14 5.82
CA VAL A 253 -11.45 -4.00 6.63
C VAL A 253 -12.16 -4.54 7.87
N ARG A 254 -11.90 -3.96 9.06
CA ARG A 254 -12.45 -4.50 10.31
C ARG A 254 -13.93 -4.22 10.49
N ASN A 255 -14.40 -3.09 9.98
CA ASN A 255 -15.80 -2.73 10.01
C ASN A 255 -16.47 -3.15 8.70
N ASP A 256 -17.28 -4.20 8.77
CA ASP A 256 -18.13 -4.61 7.65
C ASP A 256 -19.20 -3.53 7.43
N MET A 257 -19.48 -3.20 6.18
CA MET A 257 -20.40 -2.12 5.84
C MET A 257 -21.83 -2.66 5.80
N VAL A 258 -22.68 -2.12 6.66
CA VAL A 258 -24.09 -2.51 6.74
C VAL A 258 -24.93 -1.43 6.11
N ARG A 259 -25.90 -1.81 5.27
CA ARG A 259 -26.85 -0.87 4.65
C ARG A 259 -28.25 -1.42 4.73
N VAL A 260 -29.22 -0.53 4.93
CA VAL A 260 -30.63 -0.82 4.68
C VAL A 260 -30.96 -0.20 3.32
N ARG A 261 -31.42 -1.01 2.37
CA ARG A 261 -31.71 -0.59 1.00
C ARG A 261 -33.04 0.12 0.89
#